data_AF-A0A7J6NSG4-F1
#
_entry.id   AF-A0A7J6NSG4-F1
#
_cell.length_a   1.000
_cell.length_b   1.000
_cell.length_c   1.000
_cell.angle_alpha   90.00
_cell.angle_beta   90.00
_cell.angle_gamma   90.00
#
_symmetry.space_group_name_H-M   'P 1'
#
loop_
_entity.id
_entity.type
_entity.pdbx_description
1 polymer ?
#
loop_
_entity_poly.entity_id
_entity_poly.type
_entity_poly.pdbx_seq_one_letter_code
_entity_poly.pdbx_strand_id
1 'polypeptide(L)'
;MEKIYSKVCRSNTVPFTVPSIIPQGNVESLDLIDLMLQFNPDFRITAEEALEHPFLAAFHTPDGEFVYAEKDANDSEEGTKLDDNLLVRVHDYRDAIYGGMLGHPRVVERLREALVARKERALASVGSEGQEESPSAMATVGLVEPVLVTASQRRAELRWALDETHNGRFDPVLK
;
A
#
# COMPACT_ATOMS: atom_id res chain seq x y z
N MET A 1 -7.09 -4.12 29.62
CA MET A 1 -5.93 -3.70 28.81
C MET A 1 -6.12 -2.25 28.38
N GLU A 2 -6.19 -1.32 29.35
CA GLU A 2 -6.70 0.05 29.12
C GLU A 2 -5.69 1.17 29.46
N LYS A 3 -4.37 0.89 29.55
CA LYS A 3 -3.44 1.84 30.19
C LYS A 3 -2.16 2.14 29.40
N ILE A 4 -2.27 2.41 28.10
CA ILE A 4 -1.10 2.85 27.29
C ILE A 4 -1.26 4.28 26.75
N TYR A 5 -2.46 4.76 26.47
CA TYR A 5 -2.65 6.05 25.78
C TYR A 5 -2.66 7.29 26.69
N SER A 6 -2.62 7.17 28.01
CA SER A 6 -2.67 8.31 28.93
C SER A 6 -1.31 8.94 29.26
N LYS A 7 -0.24 8.59 28.52
CA LYS A 7 1.14 8.86 28.95
C LYS A 7 2.01 9.53 27.88
N VAL A 8 1.40 10.37 27.04
CA VAL A 8 2.14 11.32 26.20
C VAL A 8 1.92 12.73 26.75
N CYS A 9 3.03 13.37 27.11
CA CYS A 9 3.21 14.75 27.59
C CYS A 9 2.69 15.10 29.00
N ARG A 10 3.58 14.89 29.98
CA ARG A 10 3.54 15.48 31.33
C ARG A 10 4.36 16.77 31.37
N SER A 11 3.71 17.91 31.32
CA SER A 11 4.14 19.20 31.91
C SER A 11 2.90 20.09 31.99
N ASN A 12 2.72 20.85 33.07
CA ASN A 12 1.52 21.62 33.45
C ASN A 12 1.04 22.66 32.42
N THR A 13 0.57 22.21 31.27
CA THR A 13 -0.01 23.01 30.21
C THR A 13 -1.39 22.41 29.93
N VAL A 14 -2.40 23.26 29.81
CA VAL A 14 -3.76 22.84 29.41
C VAL A 14 -3.66 21.87 28.24
N PRO A 15 -4.30 20.69 28.32
CA PRO A 15 -4.24 19.73 27.23
C PRO A 15 -4.73 20.43 25.97
N PHE A 16 -3.94 20.33 24.89
CA PHE A 16 -4.32 20.84 23.58
C PHE A 16 -5.55 20.04 23.12
N THR A 17 -6.71 20.61 23.38
CA THR A 17 -8.02 20.01 23.15
C THR A 17 -8.74 20.82 22.09
N VAL A 18 -9.54 20.15 21.26
CA VAL A 18 -10.27 20.78 20.15
C VAL A 18 -11.08 22.01 20.59
N PRO A 19 -11.81 22.00 21.74
CA PRO A 19 -12.55 23.17 22.21
C PRO A 19 -11.67 24.39 22.52
N SER A 20 -10.41 24.19 22.90
CA SER A 20 -9.47 25.29 23.15
C SER A 20 -9.01 25.98 21.87
N ILE A 21 -9.04 25.27 20.74
CA ILE A 21 -8.64 25.77 19.42
C ILE A 21 -9.84 26.43 18.75
N ILE A 22 -11.02 25.83 18.91
CA ILE A 22 -12.28 26.26 18.29
C ILE A 22 -13.30 26.56 19.40
N PRO A 23 -13.16 27.70 20.10
CA PRO A 23 -14.02 28.05 21.24
C PRO A 23 -15.48 28.34 20.85
N GLN A 24 -15.76 28.57 19.56
CA GLN A 24 -17.10 28.88 19.04
C GLN A 24 -17.77 27.67 18.36
N GLY A 25 -17.18 26.47 18.47
CA GLY A 25 -17.71 25.27 17.83
C GLY A 25 -18.99 24.75 18.50
N ASN A 26 -19.86 24.12 17.71
CA ASN A 26 -20.96 23.32 18.27
C ASN A 26 -20.37 22.13 19.04
N VAL A 27 -20.95 21.78 20.18
CA VAL A 27 -20.49 20.68 21.03
C VAL A 27 -20.40 19.37 20.23
N GLU A 28 -21.42 19.08 19.43
CA GLU A 28 -21.46 17.87 18.58
C GLU A 28 -20.39 17.89 17.47
N SER A 29 -20.06 19.07 16.93
CA SER A 29 -19.00 19.18 15.93
C SER A 29 -17.61 18.98 16.53
N LEU A 30 -17.41 19.46 17.77
CA LEU A 30 -16.14 19.33 18.47
C LEU A 30 -15.89 17.87 18.84
N ASP A 31 -16.94 17.14 19.24
CA ASP A 31 -16.88 15.71 19.55
C ASP A 31 -16.48 14.87 18.32
N LEU A 32 -17.13 15.09 17.18
CA LEU A 32 -16.79 14.41 15.93
C LEU A 32 -15.33 14.66 15.51
N ILE A 33 -14.85 15.90 15.65
CA ILE A 33 -13.46 16.25 15.31
C ILE A 33 -12.48 15.54 16.25
N ASP A 34 -12.80 15.43 17.54
CA ASP A 34 -11.94 14.74 18.52
C ASP A 34 -11.84 13.23 18.22
N LEU A 35 -12.94 12.62 17.75
CA LEU A 35 -12.98 11.22 17.31
C LEU A 35 -12.21 10.98 15.98
N MET A 36 -12.20 11.95 15.08
CA MET A 36 -11.45 11.87 13.80
C MET A 36 -9.95 12.10 13.98
N LEU A 37 -9.55 13.00 14.88
CA LEU A 37 -8.16 13.43 15.07
C LEU A 37 -7.39 12.58 16.09
N GLN A 38 -7.73 11.31 16.22
CA GLN A 38 -6.97 10.36 17.02
C GLN A 38 -5.63 10.01 16.37
N PHE A 39 -4.57 9.96 17.20
CA PHE A 39 -3.22 9.62 16.74
C PHE A 39 -3.10 8.16 16.32
N ASN A 40 -3.67 7.25 17.12
CA ASN A 40 -3.73 5.84 16.75
C ASN A 40 -4.88 5.66 15.73
N PRO A 41 -4.60 5.17 14.51
CA PRO A 41 -5.65 4.92 13.52
C PRO A 41 -6.72 3.94 14.02
N ASP A 42 -6.37 2.99 14.89
CA ASP A 42 -7.31 1.97 15.38
C ASP A 42 -8.43 2.56 16.26
N PHE A 43 -8.24 3.75 16.83
CA PHE A 43 -9.28 4.44 17.59
C PHE A 43 -9.95 5.58 16.82
N ARG A 44 -9.53 5.80 15.57
CA ARG A 44 -10.20 6.78 14.73
C ARG A 44 -11.58 6.23 14.36
N ILE A 45 -12.60 7.07 14.48
CA ILE A 45 -13.95 6.73 14.02
C ILE A 45 -13.94 6.31 12.54
N THR A 46 -14.67 5.25 12.21
CA THR A 46 -14.82 4.81 10.81
C THR A 46 -15.74 5.76 10.03
N ALA A 47 -15.67 5.73 8.70
CA ALA A 47 -16.52 6.59 7.88
C ALA A 47 -18.02 6.29 8.07
N GLU A 48 -18.37 5.02 8.27
CA GLU A 48 -19.74 4.57 8.51
C GLU A 48 -20.27 5.11 9.85
N GLU A 49 -19.51 4.92 10.94
CA GLU A 49 -19.86 5.45 12.27
C GLU A 49 -19.91 6.98 12.28
N ALA A 50 -19.06 7.65 11.50
CA ALA A 50 -19.07 9.11 11.41
C ALA A 50 -20.35 9.64 10.74
N LEU A 51 -20.92 8.91 9.77
CA LEU A 51 -22.16 9.29 9.10
C LEU A 51 -23.38 9.18 10.05
N GLU A 52 -23.36 8.24 10.99
CA GLU A 52 -24.40 8.08 12.04
C GLU A 52 -24.30 9.11 13.17
N HIS A 53 -23.24 9.92 13.21
CA HIS A 53 -22.98 10.85 14.31
C HIS A 53 -24.04 11.97 14.39
N PRO A 54 -24.46 12.42 15.61
CA PRO A 54 -25.50 13.46 15.79
C PRO A 54 -25.27 14.74 14.98
N PHE A 55 -24.02 15.13 14.80
CA PHE A 55 -23.65 16.30 13.99
C PHE A 55 -24.08 16.20 12.51
N LEU A 56 -24.06 14.99 11.94
CA LEU A 56 -24.43 14.73 10.54
C LEU A 56 -25.87 14.20 10.39
N ALA A 57 -26.61 14.02 11.49
CA ALA A 57 -27.96 13.48 11.48
C ALA A 57 -28.94 14.27 10.58
N ALA A 58 -28.71 15.57 10.37
CA ALA A 58 -29.51 16.38 9.45
C ALA A 58 -29.30 16.05 7.96
N PHE A 59 -28.19 15.40 7.62
CA PHE A 59 -27.79 15.09 6.24
C PHE A 59 -27.72 13.57 5.97
N HIS A 60 -27.64 12.75 7.01
CA HIS A 60 -27.55 11.32 6.90
C HIS A 60 -28.75 10.72 6.16
N THR A 61 -28.48 10.02 5.05
CA THR A 61 -29.51 9.39 4.20
C THR A 61 -29.03 7.99 3.82
N PRO A 62 -29.49 6.93 4.51
CA PRO A 62 -28.94 5.58 4.32
C PRO A 62 -29.11 5.06 2.88
N ASP A 63 -30.19 5.45 2.20
CA ASP A 63 -30.46 5.04 0.81
C ASP A 63 -29.58 5.77 -0.23
N GLY A 64 -28.96 6.89 0.13
CA GLY A 64 -28.08 7.69 -0.74
C GLY A 64 -26.59 7.41 -0.53
N GLU A 65 -26.26 6.66 0.52
CA GLU A 65 -24.90 6.36 0.96
C GLU A 65 -24.51 4.95 0.49
N PHE A 66 -24.02 4.84 -0.74
CA PHE A 66 -23.63 3.54 -1.31
C PHE A 66 -22.22 3.14 -0.88
N VAL A 67 -22.08 1.90 -0.41
CA VAL A 67 -20.78 1.25 -0.27
C VAL A 67 -20.32 0.83 -1.67
N TYR A 68 -19.08 1.19 -2.03
CA TYR A 68 -18.47 0.64 -3.23
C TYR A 68 -18.26 -0.86 -3.01
N ALA A 69 -19.08 -1.68 -3.67
CA ALA A 69 -18.87 -3.12 -3.65
C ALA A 69 -17.49 -3.41 -4.23
N GLU A 70 -16.63 -4.01 -3.42
CA GLU A 70 -15.36 -4.56 -3.89
C GLU A 70 -15.69 -5.51 -5.04
N LYS A 71 -15.33 -5.12 -6.27
CA LYS A 71 -15.48 -6.01 -7.42
C LYS A 71 -14.64 -7.24 -7.09
N ASP A 72 -15.24 -8.43 -7.15
CA ASP A 72 -14.53 -9.69 -6.94
C ASP A 72 -13.22 -9.66 -7.74
N ALA A 73 -12.12 -10.16 -7.17
CA ALA A 73 -10.78 -10.09 -7.76
C ALA A 73 -10.68 -10.66 -9.21
N ASN A 74 -11.74 -11.31 -9.70
CA ASN A 74 -11.88 -11.85 -11.04
C ASN A 74 -12.58 -10.92 -12.06
N ASP A 75 -13.22 -9.83 -11.62
CA ASP A 75 -13.88 -8.81 -12.46
C ASP A 75 -12.91 -7.64 -12.75
N SER A 76 -11.73 -7.97 -13.28
CA SER A 76 -10.59 -7.08 -13.48
C SER A 76 -10.71 -6.17 -14.72
N GLU A 77 -11.74 -5.33 -14.83
CA GLU A 77 -11.95 -4.57 -16.09
C GLU A 77 -12.07 -3.04 -15.98
N GLU A 78 -12.07 -2.38 -14.80
CA GLU A 78 -12.39 -0.93 -14.79
C GLU A 78 -11.50 0.01 -13.96
N GLY A 79 -10.56 -0.50 -13.17
CA GLY A 79 -9.45 0.31 -12.66
C GLY A 79 -8.31 0.32 -13.68
N THR A 80 -7.58 1.43 -13.80
CA THR A 80 -6.30 1.43 -14.54
C THR A 80 -5.47 0.23 -14.08
N LYS A 81 -5.16 -0.70 -14.99
CA LYS A 81 -4.37 -1.93 -14.73
C LYS A 81 -2.89 -1.63 -14.45
N LEU A 82 -2.63 -0.54 -13.73
CA LEU A 82 -1.31 -0.05 -13.37
C LEU A 82 -1.22 -0.14 -11.85
N ASP A 83 -0.32 -1.00 -11.38
CA ASP A 83 0.03 -1.08 -9.97
C ASP A 83 0.95 0.09 -9.62
N ASP A 84 0.48 0.97 -8.73
CA ASP A 84 1.22 2.17 -8.30
C ASP A 84 2.53 1.82 -7.58
N ASN A 85 2.67 0.61 -7.05
CA ASN A 85 3.89 0.15 -6.39
C ASN A 85 4.96 -0.35 -7.36
N LEU A 86 4.60 -0.55 -8.65
CA LEU A 86 5.52 -1.05 -9.65
C LEU A 86 6.10 0.10 -10.48
N LEU A 87 7.43 0.23 -10.46
CA LEU A 87 8.10 1.14 -11.39
C LEU A 87 8.11 0.54 -12.79
N VAL A 88 7.25 1.08 -13.64
CA VAL A 88 7.14 0.73 -15.06
C VAL A 88 7.88 1.79 -15.91
N ARG A 89 8.44 1.38 -17.06
CA ARG A 89 9.08 2.33 -17.97
C ARG A 89 8.04 3.29 -18.55
N VAL A 90 8.47 4.49 -18.92
CA VAL A 90 7.59 5.53 -19.51
C VAL A 90 6.79 4.99 -20.71
N HIS A 91 7.43 4.19 -21.57
CA HIS A 91 6.77 3.60 -22.74
C HIS A 91 5.65 2.64 -22.35
N ASP A 92 5.94 1.73 -21.43
CA ASP A 92 5.02 0.70 -20.98
C ASP A 92 3.84 1.32 -20.19
N TYR A 93 4.09 2.40 -19.44
CA TYR A 93 3.06 3.19 -18.77
C TYR A 93 2.11 3.88 -19.76
N ARG A 94 2.67 4.52 -20.81
CA ARG A 94 1.86 5.12 -21.89
C ARG A 94 1.00 4.09 -22.58
N ASP A 95 1.58 2.95 -22.93
CA ASP A 95 0.86 1.87 -23.60
C ASP A 95 -0.25 1.30 -22.69
N ALA A 96 -0.02 1.19 -21.38
CA ALA A 96 -1.04 0.78 -20.42
C ALA A 96 -2.20 1.79 -20.31
N ILE A 97 -1.92 3.09 -20.29
CA ILE A 97 -2.97 4.13 -20.29
C ILE A 97 -3.74 4.11 -21.60
N TYR A 98 -3.04 4.18 -22.74
CA TYR A 98 -3.68 4.27 -24.05
C TYR A 98 -4.42 3.00 -24.43
N GLY A 99 -3.87 1.83 -24.08
CA GLY A 99 -4.49 0.54 -24.33
C GLY A 99 -5.65 0.23 -23.40
N GLY A 100 -5.54 0.58 -22.11
CA GLY A 100 -6.56 0.30 -21.11
C GLY A 100 -7.68 1.35 -21.04
N MET A 101 -7.33 2.60 -20.75
CA MET A 101 -8.31 3.67 -20.48
C MET A 101 -8.97 4.21 -21.76
N LEU A 102 -8.21 4.31 -22.86
CA LEU A 102 -8.68 4.90 -24.11
C LEU A 102 -8.97 3.89 -25.21
N GLY A 103 -8.70 2.59 -24.96
CA GLY A 103 -8.94 1.52 -25.93
C GLY A 103 -8.27 1.76 -27.28
N HIS A 104 -7.13 2.46 -27.32
CA HIS A 104 -6.55 2.94 -28.57
C HIS A 104 -6.15 1.74 -29.45
N PRO A 105 -6.76 1.56 -30.63
CA PRO A 105 -6.77 0.28 -31.35
C PRO A 105 -5.36 -0.20 -31.73
N ARG A 106 -4.46 0.72 -32.09
CA ARG A 106 -3.06 0.41 -32.42
C ARG A 106 -2.25 -0.09 -31.22
N VAL A 107 -2.54 0.43 -30.03
CA VAL A 107 -1.83 0.06 -28.81
C VAL A 107 -2.36 -1.27 -28.30
N VAL A 108 -3.69 -1.44 -28.33
CA VAL A 108 -4.34 -2.72 -28.00
C VAL A 108 -3.82 -3.85 -28.89
N GLU A 109 -3.74 -3.65 -30.20
CA GLU A 109 -3.26 -4.68 -31.12
C GLU A 109 -1.79 -5.03 -30.87
N ARG A 110 -0.92 -4.01 -30.74
CA ARG A 110 0.49 -4.20 -30.38
C ARG A 110 0.66 -4.98 -29.08
N LEU A 111 -0.11 -4.64 -28.04
CA LEU A 111 -0.05 -5.32 -26.75
C LEU A 111 -0.54 -6.78 -26.87
N ARG A 112 -1.59 -7.05 -27.67
CA ARG A 112 -2.06 -8.41 -27.95
C ARG A 112 -1.01 -9.25 -28.66
N GLU A 113 -0.41 -8.72 -29.72
CA GLU A 113 0.68 -9.38 -30.46
C GLU A 113 1.87 -9.69 -29.54
N ALA A 114 2.28 -8.72 -28.71
CA ALA A 114 3.37 -8.90 -27.75
C ALA A 114 3.08 -10.00 -26.71
N LEU A 115 1.83 -10.11 -26.25
CA LEU A 115 1.40 -11.18 -25.35
C LEU A 115 1.43 -12.56 -26.01
N VAL A 116 0.96 -12.67 -27.26
CA VAL A 116 1.04 -13.92 -28.05
C VAL A 116 2.50 -14.36 -28.20
N ALA A 117 3.37 -13.45 -28.64
CA ALA A 117 4.79 -13.74 -28.80
C ALA A 117 5.46 -14.17 -27.48
N ARG A 118 5.08 -13.56 -26.35
CA ARG A 118 5.58 -13.96 -25.02
C ARG A 118 5.10 -15.36 -24.62
N LYS A 119 3.82 -15.68 -24.86
CA LYS A 119 3.25 -17.01 -24.59
C LYS A 119 3.92 -18.10 -25.42
N GLU A 120 4.16 -17.84 -26.70
CA GLU A 120 4.87 -18.76 -27.60
C GLU A 120 6.31 -19.03 -27.14
N ARG A 121 7.06 -17.99 -26.74
CA ARG A 121 8.42 -18.14 -26.19
C ARG A 121 8.43 -18.96 -24.91
N ALA A 122 7.48 -18.71 -24.00
CA ALA A 122 7.36 -19.47 -22.76
C ALA A 122 7.05 -20.96 -23.05
N LEU A 123 6.14 -21.26 -23.97
CA LEU A 123 5.81 -22.63 -24.35
C LEU A 123 7.02 -23.36 -24.97
N ALA A 124 7.78 -22.67 -25.83
CA ALA A 124 9.01 -23.21 -26.42
C ALA A 124 10.08 -23.54 -25.37
N SER A 125 10.18 -22.76 -24.29
CA SER A 125 11.13 -23.02 -23.20
C SER A 125 10.76 -24.20 -22.30
N VAL A 126 9.48 -24.59 -22.21
CA VAL A 126 9.01 -25.71 -21.40
C VAL A 126 9.16 -27.06 -22.13
N GLY A 127 9.30 -27.05 -23.45
CA GLY A 127 9.41 -28.27 -24.28
C GLY A 127 10.80 -28.92 -24.36
N SER A 128 11.78 -28.48 -23.55
CA SER A 128 13.18 -28.93 -23.60
C SER A 128 13.70 -29.42 -22.23
N GLU A 129 12.89 -30.16 -21.47
CA GLU A 129 13.41 -30.97 -20.35
C GLU A 129 13.44 -32.44 -20.73
N GLY A 130 14.64 -32.89 -21.12
CA GLY A 130 14.91 -34.26 -21.51
C GLY A 130 16.34 -34.45 -22.02
N GLN A 131 17.35 -34.07 -21.22
CA GLN A 131 18.66 -34.74 -21.13
C GLN A 131 19.56 -34.03 -20.09
N GLU A 132 19.97 -34.77 -19.06
CA GLU A 132 21.06 -34.42 -18.16
C GLU A 132 22.36 -34.19 -18.94
N GLU A 133 23.11 -33.12 -18.65
CA GLU A 133 24.58 -33.10 -18.48
C GLU A 133 25.02 -31.78 -17.80
N SER A 134 25.99 -31.86 -16.89
CA SER A 134 26.59 -30.73 -16.14
C SER A 134 27.94 -30.29 -16.77
N PRO A 135 28.66 -29.26 -16.27
CA PRO A 135 28.72 -27.94 -16.91
C PRO A 135 30.14 -27.54 -17.39
N SER A 136 30.28 -26.71 -18.43
CA SER A 136 31.55 -26.02 -18.69
C SER A 136 31.45 -24.76 -19.58
N ALA A 137 32.03 -23.68 -19.06
CA ALA A 137 32.56 -22.47 -19.73
C ALA A 137 31.60 -21.42 -20.34
N MET A 138 31.39 -20.36 -19.53
CA MET A 138 31.66 -18.93 -19.83
C MET A 138 31.05 -18.29 -21.09
N ALA A 139 30.03 -17.44 -20.87
CA ALA A 139 29.85 -16.19 -21.63
C ALA A 139 29.13 -15.13 -20.77
N THR A 140 29.89 -14.12 -20.36
CA THR A 140 29.44 -12.89 -19.70
C THR A 140 28.81 -11.95 -20.74
N VAL A 141 27.56 -11.46 -20.53
CA VAL A 141 27.13 -10.04 -20.52
C VAL A 141 25.65 -9.94 -20.06
N GLY A 142 25.44 -9.55 -18.81
CA GLY A 142 24.56 -8.42 -18.44
C GLY A 142 23.03 -8.55 -18.54
N LEU A 143 22.41 -9.49 -17.84
CA LEU A 143 21.14 -9.24 -17.14
C LEU A 143 21.39 -9.45 -15.65
N VAL A 144 21.23 -8.40 -14.84
CA VAL A 144 21.20 -8.56 -13.38
C VAL A 144 19.87 -9.22 -13.04
N GLU A 145 19.91 -10.52 -12.80
CA GLU A 145 18.80 -11.25 -12.19
C GLU A 145 18.52 -10.66 -10.81
N PRO A 146 17.25 -10.44 -10.42
CA PRO A 146 16.94 -10.15 -9.03
C PRO A 146 17.30 -11.38 -8.20
N VAL A 147 18.24 -11.22 -7.28
CA VAL A 147 18.59 -12.24 -6.29
C VAL A 147 17.33 -12.59 -5.51
N LEU A 148 16.67 -13.69 -5.88
CA LEU A 148 15.62 -14.29 -5.08
C LEU A 148 16.31 -14.94 -3.87
N VAL A 149 16.52 -14.13 -2.84
CA VAL A 149 16.91 -14.60 -1.51
C VAL A 149 15.85 -15.58 -1.04
N THR A 150 16.22 -16.85 -0.94
CA THR A 150 15.33 -17.93 -0.51
C THR A 150 14.77 -17.62 0.88
N ALA A 151 13.53 -18.03 1.16
CA ALA A 151 12.86 -17.75 2.43
C ALA A 151 13.65 -18.24 3.67
N SER A 152 14.58 -19.19 3.50
CA SER A 152 15.46 -19.66 4.57
C SER A 152 16.53 -18.64 4.98
N GLN A 153 17.02 -17.83 4.04
CA GLN A 153 18.10 -16.85 4.26
C GLN A 153 17.61 -15.58 4.99
N ARG A 154 16.36 -15.14 4.75
CA ARG A 154 15.75 -14.02 5.50
C ARG A 154 15.56 -14.31 6.99
N ARG A 155 15.47 -15.59 7.36
CA ARG A 155 15.22 -16.02 8.75
C ARG A 155 16.47 -15.92 9.63
N ALA A 156 17.67 -15.85 9.04
CA ALA A 156 18.92 -15.66 9.76
C ALA A 156 19.22 -14.17 10.01
N GLU A 157 18.93 -13.30 9.03
CA GLU A 157 19.17 -11.84 9.14
C GLU A 157 18.21 -11.16 10.13
N LEU A 158 16.96 -11.63 10.23
CA LEU A 158 15.99 -11.12 11.23
C LEU A 158 16.34 -11.50 12.67
N ARG A 159 17.25 -12.47 12.90
CA ARG A 159 17.66 -12.87 14.25
C ARG A 159 18.74 -11.98 14.84
N TRP A 160 19.54 -11.32 14.00
CA TRP A 160 20.45 -10.25 14.42
C TRP A 160 19.66 -8.99 14.79
N ALA A 161 18.71 -8.57 13.93
CA ALA A 161 18.06 -7.27 14.06
C ALA A 161 17.16 -7.12 15.31
N LEU A 162 16.79 -8.23 15.95
CA LEU A 162 15.96 -8.22 17.17
C LEU A 162 16.77 -8.07 18.47
N ASP A 163 18.10 -8.17 18.45
CA ASP A 163 18.95 -8.14 19.67
C ASP A 163 19.58 -6.76 19.95
N GLU A 164 19.55 -5.83 18.98
CA GLU A 164 20.18 -4.50 19.11
C GLU A 164 19.26 -3.38 19.65
N THR A 165 18.01 -3.69 20.03
CA THR A 165 17.08 -2.67 20.57
C THR A 165 16.98 -2.63 22.10
N HIS A 166 17.82 -3.41 22.81
CA HIS A 166 17.92 -3.33 24.26
C HIS A 166 19.37 -3.12 24.70
N ASN A 167 19.91 -1.92 24.47
CA ASN A 167 20.75 -1.21 25.45
C ASN A 167 20.99 0.22 24.99
N GLY A 168 20.35 1.16 25.68
CA GLY A 168 20.44 2.58 25.40
C GLY A 168 21.86 3.12 25.57
N ARG A 169 22.29 3.92 24.58
CA ARG A 169 23.33 4.91 24.76
C ARG A 169 23.06 6.10 23.84
N PHE A 170 22.28 7.05 24.38
CA PHE A 170 22.25 8.42 23.88
C PHE A 170 23.61 9.04 24.19
N ASP A 171 24.46 9.23 23.18
CA ASP A 171 25.66 10.05 23.31
C ASP A 171 25.28 11.51 23.03
N PRO A 172 25.42 12.43 24.00
CA PRO A 172 25.27 13.85 23.75
C PRO A 172 26.60 14.49 23.38
N VAL A 173 26.49 15.65 22.72
CA VAL A 173 27.52 16.67 22.48
C VAL A 173 28.34 16.46 21.21
N LEU A 174 28.19 17.40 20.27
CA LEU A 174 29.28 18.29 19.86
C LEU A 174 28.72 19.65 19.41
N LYS A 175 29.52 20.68 19.71
CA LYS A 175 29.25 22.12 19.74
C LYS A 175 28.91 22.74 18.40
#